data_AF-A0A1F2FEH5-F1
#
_entry.id   AF-A0A1F2FEH5-F1
#
_cell.length_a   1.000
_cell.length_b   1.000
_cell.length_c   1.000
_cell.angle_alpha   90.00
_cell.angle_beta   90.00
_cell.angle_gamma   90.00
#
_symmetry.space_group_name_H-M   'P 1'
#
loop_
_entity.id
_entity.type
_entity.pdbx_description
1 polymer ?
#
loop_
_entity_poly.entity_id
_entity_poly.type
_entity_poly.pdbx_seq_one_letter_code
_entity_poly.pdbx_strand_id
1 'polypeptide(L)'
;MTTSAELREISAAHGLTWPEEYLTLADDGMVDASPTGAEIPLLHFSTNFELLGAKDIARRLEMFAEPDDFRNIDPAEGLLPFGMEPGGNLYCFRTGAAGAGPVPVVLLQNDEQEDERLAPDLAGFIFAEMVGASAEFYDDDYLGEGEPRRNAEAWLQSHEPYLGQEQAAALRELFARPLIVRDDDSMGFLEFSEVDELVDPVLRYPERHEPIQLWERG
;
A
#
# COMPACT_ATOMS: atom_id res chain seq x y z
N MET A 1 -3.90 -23.31 -8.76
CA MET A 1 -3.66 -22.80 -7.40
C MET A 1 -4.19 -21.39 -7.38
N THR A 2 -4.95 -20.98 -6.37
CA THR A 2 -5.39 -19.57 -6.25
C THR A 2 -4.22 -18.71 -5.80
N THR A 3 -4.24 -17.41 -6.09
CA THR A 3 -3.19 -16.45 -5.66
C THR A 3 -3.03 -16.48 -4.14
N SER A 4 -4.12 -16.52 -3.38
CA SER A 4 -4.09 -16.66 -1.91
C SER A 4 -3.43 -17.96 -1.42
N ALA A 5 -3.59 -19.08 -2.12
CA ALA A 5 -2.99 -20.35 -1.74
C ALA A 5 -1.46 -20.34 -1.97
N GLU A 6 -1.01 -19.73 -3.08
CA GLU A 6 0.40 -19.53 -3.37
C GLU A 6 1.06 -18.63 -2.31
N LEU A 7 0.41 -17.52 -1.96
CA LEU A 7 0.88 -16.61 -0.91
C LEU A 7 1.03 -17.32 0.44
N ARG A 8 0.06 -18.16 0.83
CA ARG A 8 0.13 -18.97 2.06
C ARG A 8 1.30 -19.97 2.03
N GLU A 9 1.55 -20.62 0.90
CA GLU A 9 2.67 -21.55 0.76
C GLU A 9 4.02 -20.83 0.91
N ILE A 10 4.16 -19.68 0.26
CA ILE A 10 5.37 -18.85 0.32
C ILE A 10 5.64 -18.40 1.77
N SER A 11 4.68 -17.78 2.46
CA SER A 11 4.92 -17.28 3.83
C SER A 11 5.14 -18.40 4.84
N ALA A 12 4.47 -19.55 4.68
CA ALA A 12 4.66 -20.71 5.55
C ALA A 12 6.09 -21.26 5.52
N ALA A 13 6.79 -21.17 4.38
CA ALA A 13 8.20 -21.58 4.28
C ALA A 13 9.13 -20.75 5.20
N HIS A 14 8.71 -19.54 5.58
CA HIS A 14 9.42 -18.62 6.46
C HIS A 14 8.80 -18.52 7.86
N GLY A 15 7.79 -19.35 8.18
CA GLY A 15 7.09 -19.29 9.47
C GLY A 15 6.24 -18.03 9.68
N LEU A 16 5.87 -17.35 8.59
CA LEU A 16 5.06 -16.14 8.59
C LEU A 16 3.61 -16.46 8.21
N THR A 17 2.69 -15.54 8.51
CA THR A 17 1.27 -15.65 8.15
C THR A 17 0.77 -14.31 7.63
N TRP A 18 0.11 -14.32 6.47
CA TRP A 18 -0.48 -13.11 5.89
C TRP A 18 -1.66 -12.61 6.72
N PRO A 19 -1.91 -11.28 6.74
CA PRO A 19 -3.20 -10.74 7.15
C PRO A 19 -4.31 -11.36 6.30
N GLU A 20 -5.42 -11.79 6.92
CA GLU A 20 -6.53 -12.42 6.19
C GLU A 20 -7.22 -11.43 5.23
N GLU A 21 -7.17 -10.14 5.53
CA GLU A 21 -7.64 -9.06 4.68
C GLU A 21 -6.86 -9.02 3.35
N TYR A 22 -5.54 -9.26 3.39
CA TYR A 22 -4.72 -9.31 2.17
C TYR A 22 -5.00 -10.58 1.35
N LEU A 23 -5.26 -11.71 2.02
CA LEU A 23 -5.65 -12.95 1.35
C LEU A 23 -7.05 -12.84 0.71
N THR A 24 -7.94 -12.06 1.30
CA THR A 24 -9.26 -11.74 0.73
C THR A 24 -9.10 -10.95 -0.57
N LEU A 25 -8.29 -9.89 -0.58
CA LEU A 25 -7.93 -9.18 -1.82
C LEU A 25 -7.37 -10.12 -2.89
N ALA A 26 -6.57 -11.10 -2.47
CA ALA A 26 -6.00 -12.08 -3.39
C ALA A 26 -7.04 -13.03 -3.99
N ASP A 27 -8.01 -13.47 -3.20
CA ASP A 27 -9.12 -14.30 -3.66
C ASP A 27 -10.09 -13.51 -4.56
N ASP A 28 -10.18 -12.20 -4.36
CA ASP A 28 -10.98 -11.27 -5.16
C ASP A 28 -10.23 -10.75 -6.42
N GLY A 29 -9.01 -11.26 -6.71
CA GLY A 29 -8.24 -10.91 -7.91
C GLY A 29 -7.54 -9.55 -7.87
N MET A 30 -7.61 -8.84 -6.75
CA MET A 30 -7.04 -7.49 -6.60
C MET A 30 -5.51 -7.48 -6.53
N VAL A 31 -4.88 -8.63 -6.26
CA VAL A 31 -3.41 -8.76 -6.15
C VAL A 31 -2.78 -9.55 -7.30
N ASP A 32 -3.46 -9.64 -8.43
CA ASP A 32 -2.87 -10.22 -9.63
C ASP A 32 -2.07 -9.16 -10.40
N ALA A 33 -0.75 -9.38 -10.52
CA ALA A 33 0.17 -8.50 -11.28
C ALA A 33 -0.12 -8.47 -12.80
N SER A 34 -1.08 -9.26 -13.27
CA SER A 34 -1.56 -9.28 -14.65
C SER A 34 -3.08 -9.41 -14.64
N PRO A 35 -3.82 -8.32 -14.43
CA PRO A 35 -5.27 -8.37 -14.35
C PRO A 35 -5.84 -8.99 -15.63
N THR A 36 -6.59 -10.07 -15.49
CA THR A 36 -7.26 -10.72 -16.61
C THR A 36 -8.70 -10.21 -16.70
N GLY A 37 -8.90 -8.92 -16.98
CA GLY A 37 -10.27 -8.39 -17.07
C GLY A 37 -10.40 -6.87 -16.98
N ALA A 38 -11.58 -6.43 -16.53
CA ALA A 38 -11.96 -5.02 -16.32
C ALA A 38 -11.83 -4.59 -14.83
N GLU A 39 -11.22 -5.42 -14.00
CA GLU A 39 -11.01 -5.16 -12.57
C GLU A 39 -9.80 -4.23 -12.41
N ILE A 40 -9.96 -3.18 -11.60
CA ILE A 40 -8.89 -2.24 -11.27
C ILE A 40 -8.06 -2.89 -10.16
N PRO A 41 -6.79 -3.28 -10.41
CA PRO A 41 -5.93 -3.88 -9.38
C PRO A 41 -5.78 -2.99 -8.16
N LEU A 42 -5.31 -3.59 -7.05
CA LEU A 42 -5.01 -2.88 -5.83
C LEU A 42 -4.09 -1.68 -6.13
N LEU A 43 -4.58 -0.49 -5.80
CA LEU A 43 -3.85 0.77 -5.94
C LEU A 43 -3.31 1.06 -7.35
N HIS A 44 -4.00 0.58 -8.39
CA HIS A 44 -3.60 0.77 -9.80
C HIS A 44 -3.31 2.22 -10.20
N PHE A 45 -3.96 3.17 -9.54
CA PHE A 45 -3.83 4.61 -9.79
C PHE A 45 -2.82 5.30 -8.87
N SER A 46 -2.18 4.60 -7.94
CA SER A 46 -1.09 5.18 -7.14
C SER A 46 0.18 5.27 -7.99
N THR A 47 0.84 6.42 -7.93
CA THR A 47 2.10 6.70 -8.65
C THR A 47 3.32 6.12 -7.94
N ASN A 48 3.19 5.78 -6.65
CA ASN A 48 4.28 5.27 -5.82
C ASN A 48 4.12 3.79 -5.45
N PHE A 49 3.09 3.09 -5.94
CA PHE A 49 2.85 1.70 -5.58
C PHE A 49 2.93 0.75 -6.77
N GLU A 50 3.90 -0.17 -6.72
CA GLU A 50 3.96 -1.34 -7.58
C GLU A 50 3.65 -2.60 -6.78
N LEU A 51 2.64 -3.34 -7.22
CA LEU A 51 2.28 -4.61 -6.60
C LEU A 51 3.35 -5.67 -6.87
N LEU A 52 3.77 -6.38 -5.82
CA LEU A 52 4.70 -7.51 -5.96
C LEU A 52 3.96 -8.80 -6.31
N GLY A 53 4.40 -9.45 -7.39
CA GLY A 53 3.94 -10.80 -7.72
C GLY A 53 4.51 -11.86 -6.77
N ALA A 54 3.87 -13.03 -6.69
CA ALA A 54 4.26 -14.11 -5.78
C ALA A 54 5.76 -14.50 -5.88
N LYS A 55 6.32 -14.56 -7.10
CA LYS A 55 7.76 -14.84 -7.30
C LYS A 55 8.66 -13.76 -6.71
N ASP A 56 8.27 -12.50 -6.83
CA ASP A 56 9.01 -11.36 -6.31
C ASP A 56 8.97 -11.30 -4.78
N ILE A 57 7.82 -11.67 -4.21
CA ILE A 57 7.64 -11.85 -2.77
C ILE A 57 8.54 -12.98 -2.26
N ALA A 58 8.49 -14.16 -2.88
CA ALA A 58 9.31 -15.31 -2.49
C ALA A 58 10.81 -14.96 -2.49
N ARG A 59 11.30 -14.33 -3.57
CA ARG A 59 12.70 -13.88 -3.66
C ARG A 59 13.08 -12.93 -2.53
N ARG A 60 12.20 -11.99 -2.16
CA ARG A 60 12.48 -11.02 -1.10
C ARG A 60 12.49 -11.67 0.29
N LEU A 61 11.60 -12.62 0.54
CA LEU A 61 11.61 -13.38 1.79
C LEU A 61 12.84 -14.29 1.91
N GLU A 62 13.32 -14.86 0.79
CA GLU A 62 14.61 -15.56 0.75
C GLU A 62 15.75 -14.62 1.13
N MET A 63 15.82 -13.41 0.53
CA MET A 63 16.84 -12.41 0.86
C MET A 63 16.78 -11.98 2.34
N PHE A 64 15.58 -11.69 2.88
CA PHE A 64 15.43 -11.33 4.30
C PHE A 64 15.90 -12.45 5.25
N ALA A 65 15.87 -13.70 4.81
CA ALA A 65 16.33 -14.85 5.59
C ALA A 65 17.82 -15.17 5.40
N GLU A 66 18.53 -14.51 4.46
CA GLU A 66 19.95 -14.74 4.24
C GLU A 66 20.77 -14.23 5.44
N PRO A 67 21.60 -15.07 6.08
CA PRO A 67 22.38 -14.66 7.25
C PRO A 67 23.39 -13.54 6.98
N ASP A 68 23.80 -13.39 5.72
CA ASP A 68 24.76 -12.38 5.26
C ASP A 68 24.05 -11.20 4.56
N ASP A 69 22.71 -11.11 4.61
CA ASP A 69 22.00 -9.94 4.13
C ASP A 69 22.46 -8.73 4.93
N PHE A 70 22.97 -7.73 4.22
CA PHE A 70 23.55 -6.53 4.83
C PHE A 70 22.54 -5.76 5.70
N ARG A 71 21.23 -6.02 5.54
CA ARG A 71 20.21 -5.40 6.36
C ARG A 71 20.18 -6.00 7.77
N ASN A 72 20.46 -7.30 7.91
CA ASN A 72 20.39 -7.98 9.20
C ASN A 72 19.03 -7.73 9.92
N ILE A 73 17.93 -7.84 9.18
CA ILE A 73 16.56 -7.65 9.70
C ILE A 73 16.29 -8.72 10.75
N ASP A 74 15.84 -8.32 11.95
CA ASP A 74 15.44 -9.28 12.98
C ASP A 74 14.23 -10.10 12.47
N PRO A 75 14.32 -11.44 12.35
CA PRO A 75 13.19 -12.27 11.93
C PRO A 75 11.94 -12.09 12.81
N ALA A 76 12.09 -11.63 14.06
CA ALA A 76 10.99 -11.33 14.96
C ALA A 76 10.11 -10.15 14.47
N GLU A 77 10.60 -9.31 13.56
CA GLU A 77 9.81 -8.24 12.93
C GLU A 77 8.72 -8.79 12.01
N GLY A 78 8.92 -9.98 11.46
CA GLY A 78 7.94 -10.70 10.66
C GLY A 78 7.47 -9.91 9.43
N LEU A 79 8.40 -9.35 8.66
CA LEU A 79 8.10 -8.53 7.50
C LEU A 79 7.62 -9.37 6.31
N LEU A 80 6.43 -9.04 5.79
CA LEU A 80 5.87 -9.61 4.57
C LEU A 80 5.73 -8.52 3.50
N PRO A 81 6.62 -8.48 2.48
CA PRO A 81 6.56 -7.47 1.42
C PRO A 81 5.39 -7.77 0.47
N PHE A 82 4.61 -6.76 0.12
CA PHE A 82 3.46 -6.91 -0.79
C PHE A 82 3.43 -5.86 -1.92
N GLY A 83 4.15 -4.76 -1.74
CA GLY A 83 4.32 -3.73 -2.76
C GLY A 83 5.73 -3.14 -2.70
N MET A 84 6.04 -2.29 -3.67
CA MET A 84 7.31 -1.59 -3.75
C MET A 84 7.13 -0.22 -4.43
N GLU A 85 7.92 0.76 -4.03
CA GLU A 85 8.05 2.02 -4.78
C GLU A 85 8.96 1.82 -6.00
N PRO A 86 8.86 2.65 -7.07
CA PRO A 86 9.81 2.61 -8.19
C PRO A 86 11.27 2.78 -7.75
N GLY A 87 11.49 3.47 -6.63
CA GLY A 87 12.80 3.63 -6.00
C GLY A 87 13.36 2.35 -5.35
N GLY A 88 12.53 1.33 -5.14
CA GLY A 88 12.89 0.02 -4.60
C GLY A 88 12.63 -0.16 -3.09
N ASN A 89 12.03 0.83 -2.43
CA ASN A 89 11.54 0.72 -1.04
C ASN A 89 10.35 -0.24 -0.99
N LEU A 90 10.23 -1.02 0.09
CA LEU A 90 9.24 -2.10 0.17
C LEU A 90 8.12 -1.75 1.13
N TYR A 91 6.88 -1.84 0.64
CA TYR A 91 5.71 -1.87 1.51
C TYR A 91 5.58 -3.25 2.13
N CYS A 92 5.67 -3.31 3.46
CA CYS A 92 5.68 -4.54 4.23
C CYS A 92 4.57 -4.54 5.29
N PHE A 93 3.91 -5.68 5.45
CA PHE A 93 3.20 -5.97 6.70
C PHE A 93 4.20 -6.34 7.78
N ARG A 94 4.08 -5.73 8.96
CA ARG A 94 4.93 -6.04 10.13
C ARG A 94 4.19 -6.97 11.09
N THR A 95 4.18 -8.27 10.78
CA THR A 95 3.39 -9.27 11.52
C THR A 95 3.89 -9.52 12.94
N GLY A 96 5.18 -9.31 13.19
CA GLY A 96 5.78 -9.44 14.53
C GLY A 96 5.22 -8.45 15.55
N ALA A 97 4.76 -7.29 15.09
CA ALA A 97 4.18 -6.24 15.93
C ALA A 97 2.68 -6.43 16.22
N ALA A 98 2.00 -7.31 15.48
CA ALA A 98 0.54 -7.35 15.45
C ALA A 98 -0.08 -8.00 16.70
N GLY A 99 0.61 -8.94 17.36
CA GLY A 99 0.01 -9.71 18.44
C GLY A 99 -1.30 -10.38 18.01
N ALA A 100 -2.43 -9.95 18.58
CA ALA A 100 -3.78 -10.37 18.16
C ALA A 100 -4.61 -9.22 17.52
N GLY A 101 -3.98 -8.07 17.27
CA GLY A 101 -4.61 -6.88 16.68
C GLY A 101 -4.36 -6.76 15.17
N PRO A 102 -4.72 -5.61 14.58
CA PRO A 102 -4.44 -5.33 13.17
C PRO A 102 -2.94 -5.35 12.87
N VAL A 103 -2.59 -5.72 11.63
CA VAL A 103 -1.20 -5.82 11.19
C VAL A 103 -0.77 -4.51 10.53
N PRO A 104 0.16 -3.75 11.13
CA PRO A 104 0.55 -2.46 10.57
C PRO A 104 1.35 -2.61 9.27
N VAL A 105 1.24 -1.57 8.45
CA VAL A 105 2.01 -1.42 7.20
C VAL A 105 3.14 -0.43 7.43
N VAL A 106 4.34 -0.80 6.98
CA VAL A 106 5.56 -0.01 7.07
C VAL A 106 6.23 0.11 5.69
N LEU A 107 7.00 1.18 5.49
CA LEU A 107 7.92 1.33 4.37
C LEU A 107 9.32 0.93 4.84
N LEU A 108 9.82 -0.20 4.33
CA LEU A 108 11.21 -0.59 4.51
C LEU A 108 12.06 0.14 3.46
N GLN A 109 12.88 1.08 3.92
CA GLN A 109 13.75 1.85 3.03
C GLN A 109 14.86 0.96 2.47
N ASN A 110 15.30 1.23 1.25
CA ASN A 110 16.40 0.51 0.61
C ASN A 110 17.74 1.25 0.64
N ASP A 111 17.75 2.44 1.24
CA ASP A 111 18.90 3.33 1.39
C ASP A 111 19.20 3.59 2.89
N GLU A 112 19.92 4.67 3.19
CA GLU A 112 20.30 5.05 4.55
C GLU A 112 19.16 5.72 5.35
N GLN A 113 17.99 5.98 4.73
CA GLN A 113 16.85 6.67 5.36
C GLN A 113 16.05 5.76 6.30
N GLU A 114 15.48 6.33 7.37
CA GLU A 114 14.68 5.61 8.39
C GLU A 114 13.45 4.94 7.80
N ASP A 115 13.20 3.69 8.21
CA ASP A 115 11.98 3.00 7.80
C ASP A 115 10.78 3.76 8.37
N GLU A 116 9.63 3.68 7.71
CA GLU A 116 8.49 4.53 8.07
C GLU A 116 7.27 3.72 8.46
N ARG A 117 6.53 4.22 9.44
CA ARG A 117 5.20 3.71 9.78
C ARG A 117 4.16 4.37 8.87
N LEU A 118 3.43 3.58 8.11
CA LEU A 118 2.48 4.12 7.13
C LEU A 118 1.03 4.05 7.61
N ALA A 119 0.61 2.89 8.10
CA ALA A 119 -0.78 2.66 8.48
C ALA A 119 -0.92 1.62 9.60
N PRO A 120 -1.98 1.71 10.41
CA PRO A 120 -2.24 0.74 11.47
C PRO A 120 -2.69 -0.63 10.91
N ASP A 121 -3.22 -0.65 9.68
CA ASP A 121 -3.73 -1.84 9.00
C ASP A 121 -3.80 -1.64 7.47
N LEU A 122 -4.20 -2.69 6.76
CA LEU A 122 -4.33 -2.67 5.30
C LEU A 122 -5.38 -1.68 4.80
N ALA A 123 -6.53 -1.57 5.47
CA ALA A 123 -7.58 -0.64 5.06
C ALA A 123 -7.11 0.81 5.18
N GLY A 124 -6.38 1.13 6.25
CA GLY A 124 -5.74 2.42 6.46
C GLY A 124 -4.67 2.73 5.42
N PHE A 125 -3.87 1.72 5.03
CA PHE A 125 -2.89 1.86 3.97
C PHE A 125 -3.56 2.17 2.63
N ILE A 126 -4.57 1.39 2.23
CA ILE A 126 -5.32 1.63 0.98
C ILE A 126 -5.91 3.03 0.96
N PHE A 127 -6.54 3.43 2.08
CA PHE A 127 -7.11 4.77 2.20
C PHE A 127 -6.06 5.88 2.04
N ALA A 128 -4.93 5.80 2.76
CA ALA A 128 -3.88 6.81 2.68
C ALA A 128 -3.29 6.91 1.27
N GLU A 129 -3.03 5.78 0.62
CA GLU A 129 -2.52 5.73 -0.76
C GLU A 129 -3.51 6.32 -1.77
N MET A 130 -4.81 6.03 -1.63
CA MET A 130 -5.84 6.62 -2.50
C MET A 130 -5.93 8.15 -2.34
N VAL A 131 -5.78 8.65 -1.11
CA VAL A 131 -5.75 10.10 -0.86
C VAL A 131 -4.49 10.73 -1.43
N GLY A 132 -3.32 10.13 -1.19
CA GLY A 132 -2.03 10.62 -1.67
C GLY A 132 -1.97 10.69 -3.19
N ALA A 133 -2.36 9.62 -3.88
CA ALA A 133 -2.44 9.57 -5.34
C ALA A 133 -3.43 10.58 -5.95
N SER A 134 -4.35 11.11 -5.14
CA SER A 134 -5.33 12.10 -5.58
C SER A 134 -4.84 13.54 -5.43
N ALA A 135 -3.68 13.77 -4.81
CA ALA A 135 -3.10 15.10 -4.64
C ALA A 135 -2.38 15.61 -5.90
N GLU A 136 -1.77 14.69 -6.65
CA GLU A 136 -1.07 14.97 -7.89
C GLU A 136 -1.13 13.78 -8.85
N PHE A 137 -1.61 14.04 -10.06
CA PHE A 137 -1.59 13.14 -11.20
C PHE A 137 -1.63 13.95 -12.51
N TYR A 138 -1.12 13.39 -13.59
CA TYR A 138 -1.09 13.98 -14.93
C TYR A 138 -2.16 13.38 -15.85
N ASP A 139 -2.37 13.95 -17.02
CA ASP A 139 -3.37 13.48 -17.99
C ASP A 139 -2.99 12.17 -18.68
N ASP A 140 -1.71 11.80 -18.64
CA ASP A 140 -1.16 10.53 -19.10
C ASP A 140 -1.02 9.47 -17.98
N ASP A 141 -1.34 9.83 -16.73
CA ASP A 141 -1.53 8.86 -15.65
C ASP A 141 -2.89 8.16 -15.78
N TYR A 142 -2.98 6.91 -15.34
CA TYR A 142 -4.23 6.14 -15.38
C TYR A 142 -5.41 6.83 -14.65
N LEU A 143 -5.13 7.59 -13.58
CA LEU A 143 -6.16 8.37 -12.89
C LEU A 143 -6.62 9.56 -13.72
N GLY A 144 -5.69 10.28 -14.36
CA GLY A 144 -5.99 11.48 -15.11
C GLY A 144 -6.47 11.24 -16.54
N GLU A 145 -6.27 10.05 -17.09
CA GLU A 145 -6.63 9.72 -18.47
C GLU A 145 -8.16 9.84 -18.68
N GLY A 146 -8.57 10.73 -19.57
CA GLY A 146 -9.97 10.89 -19.98
C GLY A 146 -10.83 11.67 -18.98
N GLU A 147 -11.57 10.96 -18.11
CA GLU A 147 -12.49 11.56 -17.13
C GLU A 147 -12.03 11.28 -15.69
N PRO A 148 -11.13 12.10 -15.09
CA PRO A 148 -10.51 11.79 -13.80
C PRO A 148 -11.50 11.51 -12.67
N ARG A 149 -12.60 12.24 -12.63
CA ARG A 149 -13.67 12.02 -11.64
C ARG A 149 -14.30 10.64 -11.77
N ARG A 150 -14.56 10.21 -13.01
CA ARG A 150 -15.13 8.89 -13.27
C ARG A 150 -14.15 7.78 -12.91
N ASN A 151 -12.87 7.99 -13.17
CA ASN A 151 -11.81 7.05 -12.78
C ASN A 151 -11.74 6.94 -11.25
N ALA A 152 -11.70 8.06 -10.53
CA ALA A 152 -11.70 8.09 -9.07
C ALA A 152 -12.96 7.43 -8.46
N GLU A 153 -14.15 7.70 -9.01
CA GLU A 153 -15.41 7.05 -8.59
C GLU A 153 -15.37 5.52 -8.81
N ALA A 154 -14.86 5.07 -9.96
CA ALA A 154 -14.69 3.64 -10.23
C ALA A 154 -13.66 3.00 -9.30
N TRP A 155 -12.58 3.73 -8.97
CA TRP A 155 -11.55 3.28 -8.03
C TRP A 155 -12.13 3.10 -6.62
N LEU A 156 -12.89 4.08 -6.12
CA LEU A 156 -13.61 3.94 -4.85
C LEU A 156 -14.60 2.78 -4.89
N GLN A 157 -15.35 2.62 -5.98
CA GLN A 157 -16.33 1.54 -6.09
C GLN A 157 -15.68 0.14 -6.00
N SER A 158 -14.50 -0.05 -6.60
CA SER A 158 -13.79 -1.33 -6.51
C SER A 158 -13.10 -1.56 -5.16
N HIS A 159 -12.75 -0.49 -4.43
CA HIS A 159 -12.02 -0.59 -3.16
C HIS A 159 -12.90 -0.46 -1.90
N GLU A 160 -14.13 0.05 -2.02
CA GLU A 160 -15.07 0.25 -0.90
C GLU A 160 -15.27 -1.00 -0.02
N PRO A 161 -15.31 -2.25 -0.53
CA PRO A 161 -15.42 -3.44 0.31
C PRO A 161 -14.25 -3.67 1.29
N TYR A 162 -13.08 -3.08 1.02
CA TYR A 162 -11.86 -3.26 1.82
C TYR A 162 -11.57 -2.05 2.72
N LEU A 163 -12.48 -1.08 2.75
CA LEU A 163 -12.36 0.15 3.51
C LEU A 163 -13.35 0.17 4.68
N GLY A 164 -12.95 0.86 5.75
CA GLY A 164 -13.88 1.26 6.81
C GLY A 164 -14.89 2.29 6.30
N GLN A 165 -16.06 2.36 6.94
CA GLN A 165 -17.13 3.28 6.54
C GLN A 165 -16.68 4.76 6.52
N GLU A 166 -15.86 5.16 7.49
CA GLU A 166 -15.33 6.53 7.58
C GLU A 166 -14.32 6.84 6.45
N GLN A 167 -13.44 5.87 6.14
CA GLN A 167 -12.47 5.98 5.03
C GLN A 167 -13.19 6.11 3.69
N ALA A 168 -14.17 5.26 3.43
CA ALA A 168 -14.98 5.32 2.21
C ALA A 168 -15.80 6.62 2.10
N ALA A 169 -16.30 7.15 3.23
CA ALA A 169 -16.99 8.44 3.26
C ALA A 169 -16.04 9.61 2.93
N ALA A 170 -14.84 9.63 3.53
CA ALA A 170 -13.84 10.65 3.26
C ALA A 170 -13.39 10.66 1.79
N LEU A 171 -13.14 9.49 1.19
CA LEU A 171 -12.81 9.37 -0.24
C LEU A 171 -13.95 9.84 -1.14
N ARG A 172 -15.20 9.52 -0.80
CA ARG A 172 -16.37 9.99 -1.56
C ARG A 172 -16.49 11.51 -1.54
N GLU A 173 -16.24 12.14 -0.40
CA GLU A 173 -16.22 13.59 -0.27
C GLU A 173 -15.05 14.22 -1.03
N LEU A 174 -13.86 13.60 -0.96
CA LEU A 174 -12.68 14.03 -1.71
C LEU A 174 -12.94 14.00 -3.23
N PHE A 175 -13.43 12.87 -3.76
CA PHE A 175 -13.69 12.72 -5.21
C PHE A 175 -14.88 13.54 -5.70
N ALA A 176 -15.69 14.11 -4.80
CA ALA A 176 -16.72 15.09 -5.13
C ALA A 176 -16.16 16.52 -5.29
N ARG A 177 -14.95 16.82 -4.81
CA ARG A 177 -14.33 18.17 -4.90
C ARG A 177 -14.08 18.59 -6.36
N PRO A 178 -14.06 19.90 -6.67
CA PRO A 178 -13.58 20.38 -7.96
C PRO A 178 -12.14 19.94 -8.22
N LEU A 179 -11.82 19.64 -9.48
CA LEU A 179 -10.46 19.31 -9.88
C LEU A 179 -9.60 20.59 -9.84
N ILE A 180 -8.46 20.51 -9.18
CA ILE A 180 -7.38 21.50 -9.22
C ILE A 180 -6.55 21.19 -10.46
N VAL A 181 -6.22 22.22 -11.24
CA VAL A 181 -5.29 22.12 -12.37
C VAL A 181 -4.20 23.17 -12.13
N ARG A 182 -2.95 22.74 -12.13
CA ARG A 182 -1.78 23.55 -11.80
C ARG A 182 -1.04 24.02 -13.06
N ASP A 183 -0.09 24.93 -12.88
CA ASP A 183 0.66 25.55 -13.99
C ASP A 183 1.58 24.55 -14.74
N ASP A 184 1.92 23.43 -14.11
CA ASP A 184 2.72 22.34 -14.68
C ASP A 184 1.87 21.22 -15.29
N ASP A 185 0.58 21.51 -15.55
CA ASP A 185 -0.43 20.58 -16.05
C ASP A 185 -0.75 19.40 -15.12
N SER A 186 -0.21 19.38 -13.89
CA SER A 186 -0.64 18.43 -12.87
C SER A 186 -2.05 18.75 -12.38
N MET A 187 -2.76 17.70 -11.97
CA MET A 187 -4.13 17.75 -11.47
C MET A 187 -4.23 17.17 -10.07
N GLY A 188 -5.27 17.52 -9.34
CA GLY A 188 -5.54 16.95 -8.02
C GLY A 188 -6.97 17.20 -7.53
N PHE A 189 -7.47 16.36 -6.63
CA PHE A 189 -8.73 16.59 -5.90
C PHE A 189 -8.51 17.34 -4.56
N LEU A 190 -7.27 17.49 -4.15
CA LEU A 190 -6.80 18.21 -2.96
C LEU A 190 -5.38 18.74 -3.20
N GLU A 191 -4.95 19.72 -2.40
CA GLU A 191 -3.55 20.13 -2.36
C GLU A 191 -2.70 19.14 -1.56
N PHE A 192 -1.41 19.05 -1.87
CA PHE A 192 -0.46 18.20 -1.14
C PHE A 192 -0.46 18.46 0.37
N SER A 193 -0.57 19.73 0.79
CA SER A 193 -0.62 20.09 2.20
C SER A 193 -1.87 19.58 2.93
N GLU A 194 -2.92 19.20 2.20
CA GLU A 194 -4.17 18.69 2.79
C GLU A 194 -4.16 17.18 2.99
N VAL A 195 -3.17 16.44 2.45
CA VAL A 195 -3.14 14.97 2.51
C VAL A 195 -3.19 14.48 3.96
N ASP A 196 -2.28 14.94 4.80
CA ASP A 196 -2.24 14.52 6.21
C ASP A 196 -3.39 15.09 7.03
N GLU A 197 -3.84 16.30 6.70
CA GLU A 197 -5.02 16.91 7.33
C GLU A 197 -6.29 16.08 7.10
N LEU A 198 -6.38 15.38 5.96
CA LEU A 198 -7.48 14.48 5.64
C LEU A 198 -7.25 13.07 6.20
N VAL A 199 -6.03 12.54 6.13
CA VAL A 199 -5.75 11.14 6.46
C VAL A 199 -5.64 10.90 7.96
N ASP A 200 -4.91 11.74 8.70
CA ASP A 200 -4.59 11.48 10.11
C ASP A 200 -5.82 11.40 11.03
N PRO A 201 -6.84 12.27 10.90
CA PRO A 201 -8.04 12.17 11.73
C PRO A 201 -8.83 10.88 11.51
N VAL A 202 -8.77 10.33 10.29
CA VAL A 202 -9.47 9.09 9.91
C VAL A 202 -8.71 7.87 10.40
N LEU A 203 -7.39 7.82 10.17
CA LEU A 203 -6.55 6.69 10.57
C LEU A 203 -6.36 6.59 12.09
N ARG A 204 -6.35 7.73 12.80
CA ARG A 204 -6.09 7.78 14.25
C ARG A 204 -4.80 7.03 14.64
N TYR A 205 -3.79 7.16 13.79
CA TYR A 205 -2.51 6.49 13.93
C TYR A 205 -1.42 7.56 14.14
N PRO A 206 -1.19 8.01 15.39
CA PRO A 206 -0.33 9.16 15.67
C PRO A 206 1.15 8.90 15.34
N GLU A 207 1.56 7.64 15.26
CA GLU A 207 2.92 7.23 14.90
C GLU A 207 3.14 7.21 13.37
N ARG A 208 2.16 7.61 12.56
CA ARG A 208 2.30 7.68 11.10
C ARG A 208 3.42 8.65 10.74
N HIS A 209 4.28 8.26 9.79
CA HIS A 209 5.52 8.93 9.41
C HIS A 209 6.57 9.05 10.53
N GLU A 210 6.33 8.48 11.72
CA GLU A 210 7.41 8.35 12.70
C GLU A 210 8.43 7.31 12.21
N PRO A 211 9.73 7.65 12.24
CA PRO A 211 10.81 6.72 11.98
C PRO A 211 10.74 5.44 12.82
N ILE A 212 11.09 4.33 12.19
CA ILE A 212 11.34 3.05 12.84
C ILE A 212 12.63 2.45 12.27
N GLN A 213 13.43 1.83 13.14
CA GLN A 213 14.63 1.11 12.71
C GLN A 213 14.29 -0.38 12.63
N LEU A 214 14.18 -0.94 11.42
CA LEU A 214 13.89 -2.37 11.21
C LEU A 214 15.14 -3.19 10.85
N TRP A 215 16.26 -2.54 10.60
CA TRP A 215 17.49 -3.20 10.15
C TRP A 215 18.74 -2.43 10.59
N GLU A 216 19.90 -3.07 10.74
CA GLU A 216 21.10 -2.40 11.22
C GLU A 216 21.74 -1.59 10.07
N ARG A 217 21.92 -0.28 10.28
CA ARG A 217 22.66 0.58 9.34
C ARG A 217 24.10 0.66 9.80
N GLY A 218 25.00 0.24 8.91
CA GLY A 218 26.45 0.26 9.13
C GLY A 218 27.04 1.64 9.32
#